data_AF-A0A2S9FUP5-F1
#
_entry.id   AF-A0A2S9FUP5-F1
#
_cell.length_a   1.000
_cell.length_b   1.000
_cell.length_c   1.000
_cell.angle_alpha   90.00
_cell.angle_beta   90.00
_cell.angle_gamma   90.00
#
_symmetry.space_group_name_H-M   'P 1'
#
loop_
_entity.id
_entity.type
_entity.pdbx_description
1 polymer ?
#
loop_
_entity_poly.entity_id
_entity_poly.type
_entity_poly.pdbx_seq_one_letter_code
_entity_poly.pdbx_strand_id
1 'polypeptide(L)'
;LLTFIGAGHETTATALSWTFERLRRHPDVLAELVSEVDEGGSVFRRQTICEVLRVRPVIDVAGRRVEAAYFDLGEWRIPRGRTLLVSI
;
A
#
# COMPACT_ATOMS: atom_id res chain seq x y z
N LEU A 1 21.85 -2.63 4.59
CA LEU A 1 21.05 -3.86 4.79
C LEU A 1 19.94 -3.68 5.82
N LEU A 2 20.22 -3.13 7.00
CA LEU A 2 19.21 -2.92 8.06
C LEU A 2 17.96 -2.16 7.59
N THR A 3 18.12 -1.08 6.82
CA THR A 3 17.01 -0.29 6.26
C THR A 3 16.07 -1.13 5.37
N PHE A 4 16.62 -2.02 4.54
CA PHE A 4 15.81 -2.86 3.66
C PHE A 4 15.04 -3.93 4.42
N ILE A 5 15.67 -4.53 5.44
CA ILE A 5 15.03 -5.55 6.27
C ILE A 5 13.88 -4.94 7.06
N GLY A 6 14.11 -3.82 7.75
CA GLY A 6 13.05 -3.13 8.52
C GLY A 6 11.90 -2.67 7.61
N ALA A 7 12.21 -2.00 6.50
CA ALA A 7 11.19 -1.49 5.59
C ALA A 7 10.36 -2.61 4.93
N GLY A 8 10.99 -3.72 4.52
CA GLY A 8 10.30 -4.79 3.78
C GLY A 8 9.60 -5.82 4.67
N HIS A 9 10.14 -6.13 5.85
CA HIS A 9 9.66 -7.23 6.68
C HIS A 9 8.29 -6.92 7.30
N GLU A 10 8.19 -5.80 8.03
CA GLU A 10 6.95 -5.43 8.72
C GLU A 10 5.84 -5.07 7.74
N THR A 11 6.16 -4.36 6.66
CA THR A 11 5.16 -3.92 5.70
C THR A 11 4.57 -5.07 4.90
N THR A 12 5.41 -6.01 4.43
CA THR A 12 4.94 -7.18 3.69
C THR A 12 4.16 -8.14 4.58
N ALA A 13 4.61 -8.36 5.83
CA ALA A 13 3.88 -9.19 6.79
C ALA A 13 2.48 -8.61 7.09
N THR A 14 2.37 -7.29 7.22
CA THR A 14 1.10 -6.60 7.44
C THR A 14 0.19 -6.69 6.21
N ALA A 15 0.73 -6.52 4.99
CA ALA A 15 -0.02 -6.69 3.74
C ALA A 15 -0.61 -8.11 3.60
N LEU A 16 0.18 -9.14 3.93
CA LEU A 16 -0.29 -10.53 3.93
C LEU A 16 -1.36 -10.78 5.00
N SER A 17 -1.18 -10.21 6.19
CA SER A 17 -2.17 -10.31 7.27
C SER A 17 -3.53 -9.73 6.84
N TRP A 18 -3.53 -8.55 6.19
CA TRP A 18 -4.75 -7.97 5.62
C TRP A 18 -5.33 -8.81 4.49
N THR A 19 -4.48 -9.37 3.62
CA THR A 19 -4.94 -10.26 2.55
C THR A 19 -5.72 -11.44 3.11
N PHE A 20 -5.17 -12.16 4.09
CA PHE A 20 -5.88 -13.30 4.71
C PHE A 20 -7.15 -12.87 5.45
N GLU A 21 -7.12 -11.75 6.16
CA GLU A 21 -8.27 -11.18 6.84
C GLU A 21 -9.42 -10.87 5.88
N ARG A 22 -9.11 -10.29 4.72
CA ARG A 22 -10.08 -9.94 3.68
C ARG A 22 -10.60 -11.15 2.94
N LEU A 23 -9.73 -12.07 2.50
CA LEU A 23 -10.14 -13.28 1.78
C LEU A 23 -11.03 -14.19 2.62
N ARG A 24 -10.82 -14.26 3.94
CA ARG A 24 -11.70 -15.03 4.83
C ARG A 24 -13.15 -14.53 4.84
N ARG A 25 -13.39 -13.28 4.45
CA ARG A 25 -14.74 -12.67 4.35
C ARG A 25 -15.33 -12.70 2.93
N HIS A 26 -14.54 -13.10 1.93
CA HIS A 26 -14.92 -13.14 0.52
C HIS A 26 -14.53 -14.52 -0.06
N PRO A 27 -15.24 -15.59 0.34
CA PRO A 27 -14.89 -16.96 -0.05
C PRO A 27 -15.00 -17.22 -1.56
N ASP A 28 -15.86 -16.47 -2.25
CA ASP A 28 -15.98 -16.43 -3.71
C ASP A 28 -14.70 -15.93 -4.39
N VAL A 29 -14.15 -14.80 -3.91
CA VAL A 29 -12.87 -14.26 -4.40
C VAL A 29 -11.72 -15.24 -4.14
N LEU A 30 -11.71 -15.89 -2.97
CA LEU A 30 -10.72 -16.93 -2.68
C LEU A 30 -10.82 -18.11 -3.66
N ALA A 31 -12.03 -18.58 -3.96
CA ALA A 31 -12.23 -19.68 -4.91
C ALA A 31 -11.74 -19.32 -6.31
N GLU A 32 -12.02 -18.11 -6.78
CA GLU A 32 -11.54 -17.62 -8.08
C GLU A 32 -10.01 -17.48 -8.13
N LEU A 33 -9.38 -17.00 -7.04
CA LEU A 33 -7.92 -16.94 -6.95
C LEU A 33 -7.26 -18.34 -7.00
N VAL A 34 -7.90 -19.34 -6.40
CA VAL A 34 -7.42 -20.73 -6.48
C VAL A 34 -7.54 -21.25 -7.90
N SER A 35 -8.68 -21.05 -8.56
CA SER A 35 -8.87 -21.44 -9.98
C SER A 35 -7.83 -20.77 -10.88
N GLU A 36 -7.60 -19.46 -10.71
CA GLU A 36 -6.60 -18.73 -11.50
C GLU A 36 -5.20 -19.33 -11.31
N VAL A 37 -4.81 -19.68 -10.08
CA VAL A 37 -3.51 -20.30 -9.80
C VAL A 37 -3.39 -21.66 -10.50
N ASP A 38 -4.43 -22.50 -10.42
CA ASP A 38 -4.46 -23.82 -11.04
C ASP A 38 -4.39 -23.75 -12.57
N GLU A 39 -4.96 -22.70 -13.16
CA GLU A 39 -4.89 -22.39 -14.60
C GLU A 39 -3.57 -21.72 -15.03
N GLY A 40 -2.67 -21.42 -14.08
CA GLY A 40 -1.38 -20.77 -14.34
C GLY A 40 -1.46 -19.24 -14.53
N GLY A 41 -2.58 -18.63 -14.16
CA GLY A 41 -2.82 -17.20 -14.21
C GLY A 41 -2.22 -16.39 -13.06
N SER A 42 -2.35 -15.06 -13.14
CA SER A 42 -1.86 -14.14 -12.12
C SER A 42 -2.47 -12.73 -12.15
N VAL A 43 -3.34 -12.45 -13.11
CA VAL A 43 -3.91 -11.12 -13.35
C VAL A 43 -4.84 -10.75 -12.20
N PHE A 44 -5.76 -11.64 -11.85
CA PHE A 44 -6.72 -11.48 -10.77
C PHE A 44 -6.03 -11.44 -9.40
N ARG A 45 -5.00 -12.27 -9.19
CA ARG A 45 -4.14 -12.21 -8.00
C ARG A 45 -3.47 -10.85 -7.85
N ARG A 46 -2.92 -10.28 -8.92
CA ARG A 46 -2.28 -8.96 -8.89
C ARG A 46 -3.30 -7.85 -8.63
N GLN A 47 -4.48 -7.92 -9.22
CA GLN A 47 -5.59 -7.00 -8.94
C GLN A 47 -6.04 -7.09 -7.49
N THR A 48 -6.14 -8.30 -6.93
CA THR A 48 -6.52 -8.51 -5.54
C THR A 48 -5.48 -7.92 -4.58
N ILE A 49 -4.19 -8.10 -4.85
CA ILE A 49 -3.13 -7.46 -4.04
C ILE A 49 -3.28 -5.93 -4.08
N CYS A 50 -3.48 -5.34 -5.25
CA CYS A 50 -3.73 -3.90 -5.38
C CYS A 50 -4.96 -3.46 -4.58
N GLU A 51 -6.05 -4.22 -4.63
CA GLU A 51 -7.29 -3.89 -3.94
C GLU A 51 -7.15 -4.00 -2.43
N VAL A 52 -6.45 -5.02 -1.93
CA VAL A 52 -6.14 -5.15 -0.50
C VAL A 52 -5.35 -3.94 -0.03
N LEU A 53 -4.29 -3.53 -0.76
CA LEU A 53 -3.48 -2.38 -0.39
C LEU A 53 -4.23 -1.04 -0.50
N ARG A 54 -5.24 -0.94 -1.37
CA ARG A 54 -6.11 0.23 -1.49
C ARG A 54 -7.05 0.38 -0.31
N VAL A 55 -7.66 -0.73 0.13
CA VAL A 55 -8.69 -0.72 1.19
C VAL A 55 -8.06 -0.86 2.59
N ARG A 56 -6.87 -1.46 2.67
CA ARG A 56 -6.08 -1.66 3.88
C ARG A 56 -4.62 -1.25 3.62
N PRO A 57 -4.36 0.07 3.49
CA PRO A 57 -3.01 0.56 3.33
C PRO A 57 -2.15 0.16 4.54
N VAL A 58 -0.93 -0.28 4.27
CA VAL A 58 0.05 -0.64 5.31
C VAL A 58 0.75 0.60 5.87
N ILE A 59 0.87 1.63 5.03
CA ILE A 59 1.35 2.96 5.41
C ILE A 59 0.18 3.89 5.17
N ASP A 60 -0.33 4.49 6.24
CA ASP A 60 -1.49 5.39 6.24
C ASP A 60 -1.10 6.87 6.02
N VAL A 61 0.15 7.23 6.34
CA VAL A 61 0.65 8.60 6.16
C VAL A 61 2.06 8.61 5.57
N ALA A 62 2.27 9.44 4.56
CA ALA A 62 3.59 9.77 4.02
C ALA A 62 4.01 11.21 4.38
N GLY A 63 5.11 11.34 5.12
CA GLY A 63 5.71 12.63 5.45
C GLY A 63 6.71 13.11 4.39
N ARG A 64 6.67 14.38 4.01
CA ARG A 64 7.67 15.05 3.14
C ARG A 64 8.03 16.42 3.70
N ARG A 65 9.32 16.73 3.77
CA ARG A 65 9.81 18.05 4.22
C ARG A 65 10.14 18.92 3.00
N VAL A 66 9.69 20.17 3.01
CA VAL A 66 9.98 21.13 1.95
C VAL A 66 11.40 21.66 2.14
N GLU A 67 12.34 21.18 1.33
CA GLU A 67 13.74 21.64 1.37
C GLU A 67 14.04 22.81 0.42
N ALA A 68 13.25 22.95 -0.65
CA ALA A 68 13.28 24.12 -1.53
C ALA A 68 12.79 25.38 -0.80
N ALA A 69 13.00 26.57 -1.40
CA ALA A 69 12.55 27.83 -0.81
C ALA A 69 11.03 27.84 -0.52
N TYR A 70 10.25 27.25 -1.43
CA TYR A 70 8.82 26.97 -1.27
C TYR A 70 8.40 25.81 -2.18
N PHE A 71 7.21 25.25 -1.92
CA PHE A 71 6.52 24.25 -2.74
C PHE A 71 5.09 24.72 -3.00
N ASP A 72 4.69 24.81 -4.27
CA ASP A 72 3.34 25.20 -4.67
C ASP A 72 2.47 23.94 -4.83
N LEU A 73 1.38 23.87 -4.08
CA LEU A 73 0.39 22.79 -4.10
C LEU A 73 -1.00 23.38 -4.39
N GLY A 74 -1.38 23.40 -5.67
CA GLY A 74 -2.58 24.10 -6.10
C GLY A 74 -2.47 25.58 -5.78
N GLU A 75 -3.40 26.10 -4.97
CA GLU A 75 -3.41 27.49 -4.49
C GLU A 75 -2.47 27.75 -3.30
N TRP A 76 -1.91 26.71 -2.69
CA TRP A 76 -1.12 26.82 -1.47
C TRP A 76 0.37 26.97 -1.79
N ARG A 77 1.01 28.00 -1.22
CA ARG A 77 2.47 28.13 -1.23
C ARG A 77 3.04 27.74 0.14
N ILE A 78 3.74 26.61 0.19
CA ILE A 78 4.28 26.03 1.43
C ILE A 78 5.76 26.41 1.58
N PRO A 79 6.16 27.15 2.62
CA PRO A 79 7.55 27.57 2.80
C PRO A 79 8.52 26.43 3.14
N ARG A 80 9.82 26.68 2.92
CA ARG A 80 10.92 25.83 3.39
C ARG A 80 10.79 25.45 4.87
N GLY A 81 11.14 24.20 5.18
CA GLY A 81 11.20 23.67 6.54
C GLY A 81 9.88 23.16 7.09
N ARG A 82 8.77 23.29 6.34
CA ARG A 82 7.48 22.69 6.71
C ARG A 82 7.43 21.20 6.33
N THR A 83 6.73 20.41 7.14
CA THR A 83 6.45 19.00 6.87
C THR A 83 5.02 18.86 6.36
N LEU A 84 4.88 18.27 5.18
CA LEU A 84 3.62 17.84 4.59
C LEU A 84 3.35 16.40 5.04
N LEU A 85 2.14 16.14 5.52
CA LEU A 85 1.64 14.80 5.80
C LEU A 85 0.56 14.48 4.76
N VAL A 86 0.78 13.42 4.00
CA VAL A 86 -0.16 12.94 2.99
C VAL A 86 -0.84 11.70 3.54
N SER A 87 -2.15 11.80 3.80
CA SER A 87 -2.97 10.61 4.10
C SER A 87 -3.10 9.78 2.83
N ILE A 88 -2.86 8.48 2.94
CA ILE A 88 -2.99 7.51 1.85
C ILE A 88 -4.37 6.86 1.91
#